data_AF-A0A954Z839-F1
#
_entry.id   AF-A0A954Z839-F1
#
_cell.length_a   1.000
_cell.length_b   1.000
_cell.length_c   1.000
_cell.angle_alpha   90.00
_cell.angle_beta   90.00
_cell.angle_gamma   90.00
#
_symmetry.space_group_name_H-M   'P 1'
#
loop_
_entity.id
_entity.type
_entity.pdbx_description
1 polymer ?
#
loop_
_entity_poly.entity_id
_entity_poly.type
_entity_poly.pdbx_seq_one_letter_code
_entity_poly.pdbx_strand_id
1 'polypeptide(L)'
;MRFRVRLDNFSGPLDLLLYLVRKHELDALSIPVSLVIDQYLELLEVLEELDVDSAGDFLEIATRLMEMKSQQMLPRHEEIVEETNDAGQDLVARLLEYKRFKEAASRLEEQGRKWQRRFARQPSPEENEPLDLADQPLCEVELWDLVSALNQVM
;
A
#
# COMPACT_ATOMS: atom_id res chain seq x y z
N MET A 1 -25.28 -5.74 -12.97
CA MET A 1 -24.15 -5.16 -13.73
C MET A 1 -22.91 -5.99 -13.44
N ARG A 2 -22.23 -6.58 -14.44
CA ARG A 2 -21.00 -7.36 -14.25
C ARG A 2 -19.80 -6.39 -14.21
N PHE A 3 -19.14 -6.30 -13.06
CA PHE A 3 -17.89 -5.56 -12.91
C PHE A 3 -16.71 -6.47 -13.26
N ARG A 4 -15.77 -5.95 -14.06
CA ARG A 4 -14.50 -6.60 -14.35
C ARG A 4 -13.47 -5.96 -13.41
N VAL A 5 -13.22 -6.59 -12.27
CA VAL A 5 -12.15 -6.17 -11.36
C VAL A 5 -10.83 -6.66 -11.97
N ARG A 6 -9.88 -5.75 -12.18
CA ARG A 6 -8.51 -6.09 -12.57
C ARG A 6 -7.64 -5.93 -11.33
N LEU A 7 -6.90 -6.97 -11.00
CA LEU A 7 -5.94 -6.99 -9.89
C LEU A 7 -4.83 -5.94 -10.07
N ASP A 8 -4.48 -5.59 -11.31
CA ASP A 8 -3.49 -4.54 -11.66
C ASP A 8 -3.76 -3.18 -10.99
N ASN A 9 -5.01 -2.92 -10.59
CA ASN A 9 -5.43 -1.66 -10.00
C ASN A 9 -5.26 -1.60 -8.48
N PHE A 10 -4.94 -2.71 -7.81
CA PHE A 10 -4.77 -2.78 -6.37
C PHE A 10 -3.34 -3.16 -6.02
N SER A 11 -2.75 -2.44 -5.06
CA SER A 11 -1.40 -2.72 -4.59
C SER A 11 -1.32 -3.86 -3.55
N GLY A 12 -2.37 -4.69 -3.44
CA GLY A 12 -2.46 -5.82 -2.51
C GLY A 12 -3.85 -6.00 -1.87
N PRO A 13 -4.00 -7.01 -0.99
CA PRO A 13 -5.29 -7.41 -0.42
C PRO A 13 -5.88 -6.40 0.57
N LEU A 14 -5.04 -5.71 1.35
CA LEU A 14 -5.49 -4.64 2.25
C LEU A 14 -6.09 -3.46 1.49
N ASP A 15 -5.59 -3.18 0.29
CA ASP A 15 -6.11 -2.10 -0.53
C ASP A 15 -7.50 -2.44 -1.09
N LEU A 16 -7.68 -3.71 -1.47
CA LEU A 16 -8.98 -4.21 -1.87
C LEU A 16 -9.99 -4.12 -0.71
N LEU A 17 -9.60 -4.54 0.49
CA LEU A 17 -10.45 -4.42 1.68
C LEU A 17 -10.81 -2.97 1.97
N LEU A 18 -9.84 -2.05 1.90
CA LEU A 18 -10.08 -0.62 2.09
C LEU A 18 -11.05 -0.06 1.05
N TYR A 19 -10.94 -0.51 -0.20
CA TYR A 19 -11.89 -0.16 -1.26
C TYR A 19 -13.30 -0.68 -0.96
N LEU A 20 -13.45 -1.93 -0.53
CA LEU A 20 -14.74 -2.52 -0.18
C LEU A 20 -15.40 -1.77 0.99
N VAL A 21 -14.64 -1.43 2.03
CA VAL A 21 -15.14 -0.61 3.16
C VAL A 21 -15.67 0.75 2.66
N ARG A 22 -14.90 1.44 1.82
CA ARG A 22 -15.31 2.76 1.28
C ARG A 22 -16.52 2.68 0.36
N LYS A 23 -16.66 1.60 -0.42
CA LYS A 23 -17.80 1.39 -1.33
C LYS A 23 -19.14 1.32 -0.61
N HIS A 24 -19.16 0.80 0.62
CA HIS A 24 -20.38 0.68 1.43
C HIS A 24 -20.67 1.89 2.30
N GLU A 25 -19.94 2.99 2.11
CA GLU A 25 -20.06 4.21 2.93
C GLU A 25 -19.91 3.92 4.44
N LEU A 26 -19.25 2.81 4.78
CA LEU A 26 -18.99 2.41 6.14
C LEU A 26 -17.87 3.29 6.69
N ASP A 27 -18.07 3.84 7.88
CA ASP A 27 -16.96 4.36 8.64
C ASP A 27 -16.02 3.18 8.95
N ALA A 28 -14.71 3.37 8.79
CA ALA A 28 -13.73 2.34 9.11
C ALA A 28 -13.84 1.90 10.58
N LEU A 29 -14.38 2.76 11.45
CA LEU A 29 -14.62 2.50 12.87
C LEU A 29 -15.90 1.68 13.14
N SER A 30 -16.78 1.51 12.15
CA SER A 30 -18.07 0.82 12.29
C SER A 30 -18.28 -0.23 11.19
N ILE A 31 -17.23 -0.96 10.83
CA ILE A 31 -17.29 -1.96 9.76
C ILE A 31 -18.07 -3.20 10.26
N PRO A 32 -19.23 -3.56 9.67
CA PRO A 32 -19.75 -4.92 9.75
C PRO A 32 -18.78 -5.86 9.04
N VAL A 33 -17.84 -6.43 9.80
CA VAL A 33 -16.75 -7.28 9.30
C VAL A 33 -17.30 -8.41 8.42
N SER A 34 -18.43 -9.00 8.79
CA SER A 34 -19.12 -10.05 8.02
C SER A 34 -19.44 -9.63 6.57
N LEU A 35 -19.97 -8.42 6.36
CA LEU A 35 -20.33 -7.92 5.04
C LEU A 35 -19.10 -7.71 4.14
N VAL A 36 -18.01 -7.26 4.72
CA VAL A 36 -16.74 -7.04 3.99
C VAL A 36 -16.07 -8.37 3.66
N ILE A 37 -16.11 -9.34 4.58
CA ILE A 37 -15.63 -10.71 4.35
C ILE A 37 -16.36 -11.33 3.16
N ASP A 38 -17.70 -11.27 3.15
CA ASP A 38 -18.51 -11.89 2.10
C ASP A 38 -18.15 -11.36 0.71
N GLN A 39 -17.99 -10.04 0.59
CA GLN A 39 -17.64 -9.43 -0.69
C GLN A 39 -16.20 -9.67 -1.09
N TYR A 40 -15.28 -9.73 -0.13
CA TYR A 40 -13.90 -10.07 -0.42
C TYR A 40 -13.82 -11.47 -1.04
N LEU A 41 -14.53 -12.44 -0.46
CA LEU A 41 -14.59 -13.81 -0.96
C LEU A 41 -15.29 -13.89 -2.32
N GLU A 42 -16.43 -13.20 -2.51
CA GLU A 42 -17.12 -13.16 -3.81
C GLU A 42 -16.22 -12.58 -4.92
N LEU A 43 -15.44 -11.54 -4.59
CA LEU A 43 -14.52 -10.97 -5.56
C LEU A 43 -13.34 -11.89 -5.85
N LEU A 44 -12.84 -12.59 -4.83
CA LEU A 44 -11.74 -13.53 -4.97
C LEU A 44 -12.10 -14.70 -5.89
N GLU A 45 -13.31 -15.26 -5.75
CA GLU A 45 -13.80 -16.33 -6.64
C GLU A 45 -13.79 -15.89 -8.11
N VAL A 46 -14.23 -14.66 -8.40
CA VAL A 46 -14.18 -14.08 -9.76
C VAL A 46 -12.75 -13.86 -10.25
N LEU A 47 -11.82 -13.60 -9.33
CA LEU A 47 -10.42 -13.31 -9.64
C LEU A 47 -9.57 -14.57 -9.85
N GLU A 48 -9.81 -15.64 -9.08
CA GLU A 48 -9.17 -16.94 -9.29
C GLU A 48 -9.46 -17.52 -10.67
N GLU A 49 -10.65 -17.24 -11.24
CA GLU A 49 -10.99 -17.61 -12.61
C GLU A 49 -10.19 -16.82 -13.68
N LEU A 50 -9.59 -15.70 -13.32
CA LEU A 50 -8.94 -14.76 -14.25
C LEU A 50 -7.41 -14.80 -14.19
N ASP A 51 -6.81 -14.94 -12.99
CA ASP A 51 -5.35 -14.95 -12.82
C ASP A 51 -4.94 -15.61 -11.48
N VAL A 52 -4.30 -16.79 -11.58
CA VAL A 52 -3.88 -17.60 -10.42
C VAL A 52 -2.51 -17.20 -9.88
N ASP A 53 -1.63 -16.63 -10.73
CA ASP A 53 -0.24 -16.33 -10.36
C ASP A 53 -0.14 -15.19 -9.32
N SER A 54 -1.12 -14.28 -9.32
CA SER A 54 -1.18 -13.12 -8.42
C SER A 54 -1.97 -13.37 -7.12
N ALA A 55 -2.51 -14.58 -6.91
CA ALA A 55 -3.53 -14.84 -5.89
C ALA A 55 -2.97 -15.17 -4.48
N GLY A 56 -1.68 -15.48 -4.34
CA GLY A 56 -1.09 -15.98 -3.09
C GLY A 56 -1.35 -15.08 -1.86
N ASP A 57 -1.03 -13.79 -1.97
CA ASP A 57 -1.25 -12.82 -0.88
C ASP A 57 -2.74 -12.64 -0.56
N PHE A 58 -3.60 -12.79 -1.56
CA PHE A 58 -5.04 -12.66 -1.38
C PHE A 58 -5.65 -13.87 -0.67
N LEU A 59 -5.13 -15.08 -0.94
CA LEU A 59 -5.52 -16.34 -0.30
C LEU A 59 -5.16 -16.37 1.19
N GLU A 60 -4.01 -15.81 1.58
CA GLU A 60 -3.64 -15.67 2.99
C GLU A 60 -4.70 -14.86 3.76
N ILE A 61 -5.06 -13.70 3.23
CA ILE A 61 -6.08 -12.83 3.82
C ILE A 61 -7.47 -13.50 3.76
N ALA A 62 -7.81 -14.19 2.67
CA ALA A 62 -9.07 -14.92 2.54
C ALA A 62 -9.25 -15.96 3.65
N THR A 63 -8.19 -16.74 3.92
CA THR A 63 -8.18 -17.78 4.95
C THR A 63 -8.46 -17.18 6.33
N ARG A 64 -7.79 -16.07 6.65
CA ARG A 64 -8.00 -15.37 7.93
C ARG A 64 -9.41 -14.80 8.06
N LEU A 65 -9.96 -14.25 6.97
CA LEU A 65 -11.33 -13.74 6.94
C LEU A 65 -12.37 -14.87 7.09
N MET A 66 -12.14 -16.03 6.48
CA MET A 66 -12.99 -17.22 6.67
C MET A 66 -12.95 -17.73 8.11
N GLU A 67 -11.78 -17.79 8.73
CA GLU A 67 -11.62 -18.16 10.14
C GLU A 67 -12.43 -17.22 11.05
N MET A 68 -12.28 -15.90 10.86
CA MET A 68 -13.04 -14.88 11.60
C MET A 68 -14.55 -15.04 11.40
N LYS A 69 -15.02 -15.30 10.17
CA LYS A 69 -16.44 -15.53 9.88
C LYS A 69 -16.98 -16.80 10.55
N SER A 70 -16.19 -17.86 10.55
CA SER A 70 -16.54 -19.14 11.18
C SER A 70 -16.74 -18.96 12.68
N GLN A 71 -15.78 -18.30 13.36
CA GLN A 71 -15.87 -18.00 14.80
C GLN A 71 -17.10 -17.15 15.15
N GLN A 72 -17.43 -16.15 14.32
CA GLN A 72 -18.61 -15.29 14.52
C GLN A 72 -19.95 -16.04 14.49
N MET A 73 -20.03 -17.17 13.78
CA MET A 73 -21.26 -17.93 13.54
C MET A 73 -21.48 -19.05 14.57
N LEU A 74 -20.48 -19.38 15.39
CA LEU A 74 -20.57 -20.44 16.38
C LEU A 74 -21.42 -20.01 17.61
N PRO A 75 -22.22 -20.92 18.21
CA PRO A 75 -22.94 -20.64 19.45
C PRO A 75 -21.97 -20.33 20.59
N ARG A 76 -22.22 -19.20 21.27
CA ARG A 76 -21.24 -18.46 22.07
C ARG A 76 -21.07 -19.01 23.50
N HIS A 77 -19.82 -19.27 23.89
CA HIS A 77 -19.34 -19.15 25.27
C HIS A 77 -18.67 -17.78 25.43
N GLU A 78 -18.72 -17.15 26.62
CA GLU A 78 -18.24 -15.77 26.83
C GLU A 78 -16.81 -15.53 26.34
N GLU A 79 -15.89 -16.47 26.57
CA GLU A 79 -14.49 -16.40 26.12
C GLU A 79 -14.35 -16.28 24.59
N ILE A 80 -15.17 -17.00 23.82
CA ILE A 80 -15.13 -17.01 22.35
C ILE A 80 -15.63 -15.67 21.78
N VAL A 81 -16.50 -14.96 22.51
CA VAL A 81 -17.05 -13.67 22.07
C VAL A 81 -15.99 -12.56 22.17
N GLU A 82 -15.17 -12.58 23.21
CA GLU A 82 -14.07 -11.60 23.38
C GLU A 82 -13.01 -11.79 22.29
N GLU A 83 -12.52 -13.01 22.06
CA GLU A 83 -11.52 -13.30 21.01
C GLU A 83 -11.99 -12.88 19.61
N THR A 84 -13.26 -13.15 19.30
CA THR A 84 -13.84 -12.81 17.99
C THR A 84 -13.93 -11.29 17.78
N ASN A 85 -14.28 -10.54 18.83
CA ASN A 85 -14.34 -9.08 18.78
C ASN A 85 -12.93 -8.48 18.61
N ASP A 86 -11.93 -9.02 19.30
CA ASP A 86 -10.54 -8.57 19.22
C ASP A 86 -9.95 -8.80 17.83
N ALA A 87 -10.20 -9.95 17.21
CA ALA A 87 -9.77 -10.22 15.84
C ALA A 87 -10.35 -9.21 14.83
N GLY A 88 -11.62 -8.83 15.01
CA GLY A 88 -12.26 -7.77 14.21
C GLY A 88 -11.58 -6.42 14.39
N GLN A 89 -11.24 -6.06 15.63
CA GLN A 89 -10.56 -4.80 15.94
C GLN A 89 -9.13 -4.74 15.38
N ASP A 90 -8.37 -5.85 15.42
CA ASP A 90 -7.03 -5.92 14.81
C ASP A 90 -7.09 -5.66 13.30
N LEU A 91 -8.08 -6.22 12.60
CA LEU A 91 -8.27 -5.97 11.17
C LEU A 91 -8.55 -4.49 10.89
N VAL A 92 -9.44 -3.87 11.67
CA VAL A 92 -9.73 -2.43 11.55
C VAL A 92 -8.49 -1.59 11.78
N ALA A 93 -7.70 -1.89 12.82
CA ALA A 93 -6.48 -1.18 13.14
C ALA A 93 -5.47 -1.24 11.98
N ARG A 94 -5.26 -2.43 11.40
CA ARG A 94 -4.40 -2.62 10.22
C ARG A 94 -4.88 -1.85 9.00
N LEU A 95 -6.20 -1.82 8.75
CA LEU A 95 -6.77 -1.05 7.64
C LEU A 95 -6.59 0.46 7.82
N LEU A 96 -6.74 0.96 9.05
CA LEU A 96 -6.49 2.37 9.37
C LEU A 96 -5.02 2.75 9.21
N GLU A 97 -4.11 1.87 9.64
CA GLU A 97 -2.68 2.06 9.46
C GLU A 97 -2.29 2.08 7.97
N TYR A 98 -2.76 1.10 7.20
CA TYR A 98 -2.54 1.06 5.76
C TYR A 98 -3.08 2.31 5.07
N LYS A 99 -4.30 2.74 5.41
CA LYS A 99 -4.90 3.99 4.91
C LYS A 99 -3.99 5.20 5.17
N ARG A 100 -3.45 5.32 6.39
CA ARG A 100 -2.53 6.41 6.76
C ARG A 100 -1.29 6.44 5.87
N PHE A 101 -0.67 5.28 5.64
CA PHE A 101 0.50 5.18 4.76
C PHE A 101 0.14 5.44 3.29
N LYS A 102 -1.01 4.96 2.82
CA LYS A 102 -1.51 5.24 1.47
C LYS A 102 -1.71 6.74 1.23
N GLU A 103 -2.27 7.45 2.21
CA GLU A 103 -2.44 8.90 2.15
C GLU A 103 -1.09 9.64 2.20
N ALA A 104 -0.14 9.19 3.02
CA ALA A 104 1.20 9.77 3.08
C ALA A 104 1.96 9.58 1.75
N ALA A 105 1.90 8.38 1.17
CA ALA A 105 2.49 8.09 -0.14
C ALA A 105 1.89 8.98 -1.24
N SER A 106 0.56 9.15 -1.25
CA SER A 106 -0.11 10.04 -2.21
C SER A 106 0.34 11.50 -2.08
N ARG A 107 0.53 11.99 -0.84
CA ARG A 107 1.07 13.35 -0.60
C ARG A 107 2.51 13.48 -1.10
N LEU A 108 3.35 12.49 -0.87
CA LEU A 108 4.74 12.47 -1.36
C LEU A 108 4.78 12.45 -2.89
N GLU A 109 3.92 11.66 -3.53
CA GLU A 109 3.80 11.63 -4.98
C GLU A 109 3.41 13.00 -5.54
N GLU A 110 2.44 13.67 -4.92
CA GLU A 110 2.03 15.02 -5.33
C GLU A 110 3.20 16.02 -5.19
N GLN A 111 3.97 15.93 -4.10
CA GLN A 111 5.17 16.73 -3.91
C GLN A 111 6.24 16.44 -4.97
N GLY A 112 6.48 15.17 -5.29
CA GLY A 112 7.40 14.75 -6.35
C GLY A 112 6.99 15.32 -7.72
N ARG A 113 5.70 15.25 -8.06
CA ARG A 113 5.15 15.86 -9.28
C ARG A 113 5.35 17.38 -9.33
N LYS A 114 5.21 18.07 -8.18
CA LYS A 114 5.49 19.52 -8.07
C LYS A 114 6.98 19.80 -8.23
N TRP A 115 7.84 18.96 -7.66
CA TRP A 115 9.29 19.10 -7.75
C TRP A 115 9.79 18.92 -9.18
N GLN A 116 9.26 17.94 -9.93
CA GLN A 116 9.61 17.69 -11.34
C GLN A 116 9.31 18.89 -12.26
N ARG A 117 8.43 19.81 -11.86
CA ARG A 117 8.15 21.05 -12.60
C ARG A 117 9.16 22.16 -12.31
N ARG A 118 10.11 21.95 -11.40
CA ARG A 118 11.21 22.88 -11.11
C ARG A 118 12.39 22.54 -12.01
N PHE A 119 12.87 23.54 -12.73
CA PHE A 119 14.08 23.43 -13.52
C PHE A 119 15.22 24.08 -12.75
N ALA A 120 16.31 23.34 -12.52
CA ALA A 120 17.52 23.92 -11.96
C ALA A 120 18.12 24.90 -12.96
N ARG A 121 18.66 26.01 -12.47
CA ARG A 121 19.47 26.90 -13.29
C ARG A 121 20.73 26.13 -13.69
N GLN A 122 20.99 26.01 -14.99
CA GLN A 122 22.29 25.50 -15.45
C GLN A 122 23.38 26.51 -15.08
N PRO A 123 24.51 26.06 -14.51
CA PRO A 123 25.63 26.94 -14.22
C PRO A 123 26.07 27.65 -15.50
N SER A 124 26.48 28.92 -15.38
CA SER A 124 26.95 29.68 -16.54
C SER A 124 28.22 29.04 -17.10
N PRO A 125 28.50 29.16 -18.41
CA PRO A 125 29.72 28.63 -19.02
C PRO A 125 31.01 29.10 -18.33
N GLU A 126 31.00 30.29 -17.73
CA GLU A 126 32.12 30.88 -16.97
C GLU A 126 32.41 30.14 -15.64
N GLU A 127 31.44 29.39 -15.10
CA GLU A 127 31.62 28.53 -13.92
C GLU A 127 32.14 27.12 -14.31
N ASN A 128 32.28 26.84 -15.62
CA ASN A 128 32.86 25.62 -16.18
C ASN A 128 34.30 25.84 -16.66
N GLU A 129 35.06 26.73 -16.01
CA GLU A 129 36.51 26.68 -16.19
C GLU A 129 37.00 25.32 -15.69
N PRO A 130 37.85 24.61 -16.48
CA PRO A 130 38.44 23.37 -16.01
C PRO A 130 39.24 23.67 -14.75
N LEU A 131 38.70 23.26 -13.61
CA LEU A 131 39.36 23.35 -12.33
C LEU A 131 40.67 22.56 -12.43
N ASP A 132 41.77 23.13 -11.94
CA ASP A 132 43.01 22.38 -11.80
C ASP A 132 42.81 21.30 -10.73
N LEU A 133 42.61 20.06 -11.20
CA LEU A 133 42.34 18.90 -10.36
C LEU A 133 43.51 18.59 -9.43
N ALA A 134 44.71 19.13 -9.69
CA ALA A 134 45.89 18.92 -8.86
C ALA A 134 45.85 19.68 -7.52
N ASP A 135 45.07 20.76 -7.43
CA ASP A 135 45.01 21.64 -6.25
C ASP A 135 43.79 21.39 -5.35
N GLN A 136 42.91 20.45 -5.72
CA GLN A 136 41.73 20.16 -4.92
C GLN A 136 42.02 19.13 -3.81
N PRO A 137 41.58 19.39 -2.57
CA PRO A 137 41.61 18.35 -1.55
C PRO A 137 40.73 17.20 -2.01
N LEU A 138 41.29 15.98 -2.03
CA LEU A 138 40.51 14.77 -2.22
C LEU A 138 39.49 14.70 -1.07
N CYS A 139 38.23 15.01 -1.35
CA CYS A 139 37.16 14.71 -0.42
C CYS A 139 37.11 13.19 -0.26
N GLU A 140 36.99 12.71 0.98
CA GLU A 140 36.59 11.33 1.22
C GLU A 140 35.17 11.17 0.66
N VAL A 141 35.06 10.37 -0.38
CA VAL A 141 33.79 10.09 -1.06
C VAL A 141 33.31 8.73 -0.61
N GLU A 142 32.09 8.67 -0.10
CA GLU A 142 31.47 7.43 0.32
C GLU A 142 30.66 6.82 -0.84
N LEU A 143 30.33 5.53 -0.73
CA LEU A 143 29.54 4.83 -1.75
C LEU A 143 28.20 5.54 -2.04
N TRP A 144 27.61 6.18 -1.02
CA TRP A 144 26.36 6.92 -1.14
C TRP A 144 26.45 8.17 -2.02
N ASP A 145 27.60 8.84 -2.06
CA ASP A 145 27.82 10.00 -2.92
C ASP A 145 27.88 9.58 -4.39
N LEU A 146 28.53 8.43 -4.65
CA LEU A 146 28.62 7.83 -5.98
C LEU A 146 27.25 7.37 -6.50
N VAL A 147 26.44 6.73 -5.65
CA VAL A 147 25.07 6.32 -5.99
C VAL A 147 24.18 7.54 -6.24
N SER A 148 24.32 8.59 -5.43
CA SER A 148 23.54 9.82 -5.58
C SER A 148 23.89 10.55 -6.87
N ALA A 149 25.18 10.65 -7.21
CA ALA A 149 25.63 11.25 -8.45
C ALA A 149 25.12 10.47 -9.67
N LEU A 150 25.14 9.13 -9.62
CA LEU A 150 24.61 8.30 -10.71
C LEU A 150 23.08 8.50 -10.88
N ASN A 151 22.33 8.52 -9.78
CA ASN A 151 20.88 8.76 -9.80
C ASN A 151 20.50 10.19 -10.23
N GLN A 152 21.45 11.13 -10.24
CA GLN A 152 21.22 12.49 -10.70
C GLN A 152 21.39 12.63 -12.22
N VAL A 153 22.09 11.69 -12.86
CA VAL A 153 22.39 11.67 -14.30
C VAL A 153 21.38 10.82 -15.10
N MET A 154 20.84 9.75 -14.50
CA MET A 154 19.74 8.94 -15.07
C MET A 154 18.38 9.57 -14.84
#